data_AF-A0A1B8TSJ5-F1
#
_entry.id   AF-A0A1B8TSJ5-F1
#
_cell.length_a   1.000
_cell.length_b   1.000
_cell.length_c   1.000
_cell.angle_alpha   90.00
_cell.angle_beta   90.00
_cell.angle_gamma   90.00
#
_symmetry.space_group_name_H-M   'P 1'
#
loop_
_entity.id
_entity.type
_entity.pdbx_description
1 polymer ?
#
loop_
_entity_poly.entity_id
_entity_poly.type
_entity_poly.pdbx_seq_one_letter_code
_entity_poly.pdbx_strand_id
1 'polypeptide(L)'
;MMIKNTNDGSKNAPSLRIDINYGTCEDLPSFSTGPKGNDREKHIRIVKAGFQGIQDGNPELCKEFGLQLTAHARINDVGDLDELAPKWNAENYNCATIHLGWGIESDEKVDELVKYVLEISSKFDFPIYIETHRATITQDIFRTVELTKRFPEIRFNGDFSHWYTGQEMVYGGIENKLNFIQPIFDRVRFMHGRIGNPGSIQVDVKNDINLEYVNHFKKMWKRSFIGFLKTAEPGDYICFTVELLKAEIFYARTIPNGSGIEQEEGDRWQQALLYKEIIEECWRNAKQEM
;
A
#
# COMPACT_ATOMS: atom_id res chain seq x y z
N MET A 1 -16.44 -13.39 10.27
CA MET A 1 -17.00 -12.05 9.96
C MET A 1 -16.09 -11.41 8.92
N MET A 2 -16.62 -10.85 7.84
CA MET A 2 -15.81 -10.36 6.71
C MET A 2 -15.32 -8.93 6.95
N ILE A 3 -14.02 -8.64 6.72
CA ILE A 3 -13.52 -7.26 6.73
C ILE A 3 -14.16 -6.51 5.55
N LYS A 4 -14.81 -5.37 5.85
CA LYS A 4 -15.51 -4.56 4.86
C LYS A 4 -14.53 -3.81 3.92
N ASN A 5 -15.03 -3.45 2.76
CA ASN A 5 -14.38 -2.46 1.90
C ASN A 5 -14.54 -1.07 2.52
N THR A 6 -13.64 -0.15 2.20
CA THR A 6 -13.91 1.27 2.42
C THR A 6 -15.06 1.72 1.51
N ASN A 7 -16.04 2.43 2.07
CA ASN A 7 -17.26 2.87 1.38
C ASN A 7 -17.55 4.33 1.74
N ASP A 8 -17.91 5.16 0.75
CA ASP A 8 -18.17 6.59 0.93
C ASP A 8 -19.64 6.92 1.24
N GLY A 9 -20.49 5.90 1.41
CA GLY A 9 -21.93 6.00 1.66
C GLY A 9 -22.76 6.37 0.44
N SER A 10 -22.13 6.60 -0.72
CA SER A 10 -22.82 6.98 -1.95
C SER A 10 -23.44 5.77 -2.66
N LYS A 11 -24.16 6.04 -3.76
CA LYS A 11 -24.62 5.02 -4.72
C LYS A 11 -23.84 5.06 -6.02
N ASN A 12 -22.67 5.71 -6.01
CA ASN A 12 -21.82 5.80 -7.18
C ASN A 12 -21.21 4.44 -7.52
N ALA A 13 -20.75 4.29 -8.76
CA ALA A 13 -20.00 3.10 -9.15
C ALA A 13 -18.71 2.98 -8.33
N PRO A 14 -18.21 1.75 -8.08
CA PRO A 14 -16.96 1.55 -7.37
C PRO A 14 -15.81 2.38 -7.95
N SER A 15 -15.01 2.97 -7.08
CA SER A 15 -14.01 3.96 -7.49
C SER A 15 -12.60 3.64 -6.98
N LEU A 16 -11.62 4.34 -7.55
CA LEU A 16 -10.23 4.35 -7.10
C LEU A 16 -9.97 5.70 -6.44
N ARG A 17 -9.34 5.67 -5.27
CA ARG A 17 -8.81 6.86 -4.60
C ARG A 17 -7.29 6.79 -4.58
N ILE A 18 -6.63 7.82 -5.11
CA ILE A 18 -5.16 7.88 -5.15
C ILE A 18 -4.65 8.79 -4.04
N ASP A 19 -3.92 8.18 -3.12
CA ASP A 19 -3.41 8.77 -1.89
C ASP A 19 -1.86 8.78 -1.92
N ILE A 20 -1.25 9.41 -0.92
CA ILE A 20 0.20 9.41 -0.72
C ILE A 20 0.53 9.09 0.74
N ASN A 21 1.55 8.27 0.98
CA ASN A 21 2.08 8.09 2.33
C ASN A 21 2.94 9.30 2.69
N TYR A 22 2.78 9.84 3.90
CA TYR A 22 3.46 11.05 4.33
C TYR A 22 5.00 10.94 4.26
N GLY A 23 5.55 9.75 4.52
CA GLY A 23 6.98 9.42 4.38
C GLY A 23 7.55 9.67 2.98
N THR A 24 6.71 9.69 1.94
CA THR A 24 7.12 10.09 0.58
C THR A 24 7.58 11.53 0.51
N CYS A 25 7.06 12.40 1.37
CA CYS A 25 7.39 13.82 1.45
C CYS A 25 8.39 14.15 2.59
N GLU A 26 8.87 13.14 3.31
CA GLU A 26 9.86 13.31 4.36
C GLU A 26 11.29 13.30 3.83
N ASP A 27 12.10 14.22 4.36
CA ASP A 27 13.54 14.35 4.09
C ASP A 27 13.88 14.24 2.59
N LEU A 28 13.06 14.88 1.75
CA LEU A 28 13.28 14.87 0.31
C LEU A 28 14.68 15.41 -0.02
N PRO A 29 15.40 14.78 -0.97
CA PRO A 29 16.76 15.17 -1.28
C PRO A 29 16.82 16.63 -1.76
N SER A 30 17.98 17.27 -1.63
CA SER A 30 18.13 18.71 -1.94
C SER A 30 17.72 19.05 -3.38
N PHE A 31 17.96 18.14 -4.32
CA PHE A 31 17.58 18.26 -5.73
C PHE A 31 16.09 18.03 -6.00
N SER A 32 15.33 17.50 -5.02
CA SER A 32 13.90 17.25 -5.19
C SER A 32 13.13 18.54 -5.43
N THR A 33 12.18 18.44 -6.35
CA THR A 33 11.17 19.44 -6.68
C THR A 33 9.91 19.34 -5.83
N GLY A 34 9.87 18.36 -4.93
CA GLY A 34 8.76 18.09 -4.04
C GLY A 34 8.58 19.11 -2.93
N PRO A 35 7.53 18.92 -2.12
CA PRO A 35 7.23 19.84 -1.03
C PRO A 35 8.36 19.89 0.00
N LYS A 36 8.78 21.11 0.34
CA LYS A 36 9.73 21.40 1.42
C LYS A 36 9.04 22.31 2.44
N GLY A 37 9.60 22.37 3.64
CA GLY A 37 9.08 23.21 4.72
C GLY A 37 8.22 22.43 5.72
N ASN A 38 7.29 23.12 6.36
CA ASN A 38 6.47 22.58 7.45
C ASN A 38 5.31 21.70 6.94
N ASP A 39 4.61 21.03 7.86
CA ASP A 39 3.54 20.10 7.51
C ASP A 39 2.42 20.77 6.71
N ARG A 40 2.03 22.00 7.04
CA ARG A 40 1.00 22.75 6.31
C ARG A 40 1.41 22.98 4.85
N GLU A 41 2.65 23.40 4.61
CA GLU A 41 3.17 23.61 3.26
C GLU A 41 3.19 22.30 2.45
N LYS A 42 3.57 21.19 3.09
CA LYS A 42 3.51 19.85 2.50
C LYS A 42 2.08 19.44 2.13
N HIS A 43 1.12 19.57 3.04
CA HIS A 43 -0.29 19.23 2.79
C HIS A 43 -0.88 20.07 1.65
N ILE A 44 -0.60 21.38 1.59
CA ILE A 44 -1.03 22.25 0.48
C ILE A 44 -0.49 21.74 -0.86
N ARG A 45 0.77 21.29 -0.91
CA ARG A 45 1.39 20.77 -2.14
C ARG A 45 0.81 19.42 -2.55
N ILE A 46 0.50 18.56 -1.59
CA ILE A 46 -0.18 17.27 -1.82
C ILE A 46 -1.57 17.49 -2.44
N VAL A 47 -2.36 18.42 -1.89
CA VAL A 47 -3.67 18.80 -2.44
C VAL A 47 -3.54 19.35 -3.85
N LYS A 48 -2.60 20.28 -4.08
CA LYS A 48 -2.36 20.88 -5.41
C LYS A 48 -1.93 19.85 -6.46
N ALA A 49 -1.26 18.77 -6.04
CA ALA A 49 -0.90 17.65 -6.90
C ALA A 49 -2.08 16.70 -7.18
N GLY A 50 -3.24 16.92 -6.57
CA GLY A 50 -4.46 16.15 -6.77
C GLY A 50 -4.42 14.76 -6.13
N PHE A 51 -3.65 14.57 -5.06
CA PHE A 51 -3.85 13.41 -4.18
C PHE A 51 -5.11 13.63 -3.35
N GLN A 52 -5.85 12.57 -3.09
CA GLN A 52 -7.16 12.63 -2.43
C GLN A 52 -7.09 12.34 -0.94
N GLY A 53 -6.01 11.71 -0.48
CA GLY A 53 -5.77 11.40 0.92
C GLY A 53 -4.29 11.24 1.24
N ILE A 54 -4.01 11.18 2.53
CA ILE A 54 -2.68 10.95 3.09
C ILE A 54 -2.75 9.80 4.10
N GLN A 55 -1.80 8.87 4.02
CA GLN A 55 -1.56 7.93 5.10
C GLN A 55 -0.52 8.51 6.07
N ASP A 56 -0.79 8.39 7.37
CA ASP A 56 0.05 8.95 8.45
C ASP A 56 0.24 10.49 8.36
N GLY A 57 -0.73 11.19 7.77
CA GLY A 57 -0.77 12.65 7.73
C GLY A 57 -1.20 13.27 9.06
N ASN A 58 -1.04 14.58 9.20
CA ASN A 58 -1.56 15.31 10.36
C ASN A 58 -3.10 15.38 10.27
N PRO A 59 -3.86 14.89 11.27
CA PRO A 59 -5.32 14.82 11.19
C PRO A 59 -6.01 16.18 11.04
N GLU A 60 -5.55 17.20 11.76
CA GLU A 60 -6.14 18.54 11.70
C GLU A 60 -5.97 19.17 10.31
N LEU A 61 -4.78 19.05 9.71
CA LEU A 61 -4.49 19.56 8.37
C LEU A 61 -5.22 18.75 7.30
N CYS A 62 -5.33 17.43 7.45
CA CYS A 62 -6.12 16.63 6.51
C CYS A 62 -7.58 17.07 6.50
N LYS A 63 -8.18 17.27 7.68
CA LYS A 63 -9.52 17.80 7.82
C LYS A 63 -9.66 19.21 7.24
N GLU A 64 -8.73 20.11 7.53
CA GLU A 64 -8.74 21.49 7.02
C GLU A 64 -8.72 21.54 5.49
N PHE A 65 -7.91 20.68 4.86
CA PHE A 65 -7.74 20.68 3.41
C PHE A 65 -8.62 19.68 2.66
N GLY A 66 -9.53 18.98 3.35
CA GLY A 66 -10.43 18.01 2.75
C GLY A 66 -9.73 16.75 2.22
N LEU A 67 -8.54 16.43 2.75
CA LEU A 67 -7.83 15.19 2.46
C LEU A 67 -8.40 14.06 3.31
N GLN A 68 -8.56 12.91 2.67
CA GLN A 68 -8.87 11.67 3.36
C GLN A 68 -7.66 11.19 4.18
N LEU A 69 -7.91 10.42 5.23
CA LEU A 69 -6.87 10.02 6.19
C LEU A 69 -6.94 8.53 6.46
N THR A 70 -5.80 7.86 6.34
CA THR A 70 -5.64 6.42 6.58
C THR A 70 -4.50 6.19 7.55
N ALA A 71 -4.64 5.14 8.35
CA ALA A 71 -3.70 4.82 9.40
C ALA A 71 -2.75 3.71 8.96
N HIS A 72 -1.58 3.67 9.58
CA HIS A 72 -0.71 2.51 9.53
C HIS A 72 -0.13 2.21 10.92
N ALA A 73 0.07 0.92 11.23
CA ALA A 73 0.69 0.48 12.48
C ALA A 73 1.37 -0.89 12.36
N ARG A 74 2.23 -1.19 13.32
CA ARG A 74 2.76 -2.54 13.54
C ARG A 74 2.11 -3.16 14.77
N ILE A 75 1.53 -4.33 14.58
CA ILE A 75 0.76 -5.11 15.55
C ILE A 75 1.48 -6.44 15.71
N ASN A 76 2.05 -6.71 16.89
CA ASN A 76 2.81 -7.94 17.12
C ASN A 76 2.10 -8.89 18.10
N ASP A 77 1.24 -8.34 18.97
CA ASP A 77 0.54 -9.10 20.00
C ASP A 77 -0.96 -8.78 20.03
N VAL A 78 -1.73 -9.72 20.60
CA VAL A 78 -3.13 -9.49 20.93
C VAL A 78 -3.19 -8.42 22.02
N GLY A 79 -3.99 -7.37 21.77
CA GLY A 79 -4.11 -6.19 22.63
C GLY A 79 -3.52 -4.93 22.01
N ASP A 80 -2.60 -5.04 21.04
CA ASP A 80 -1.94 -3.88 20.42
C ASP A 80 -2.89 -2.93 19.68
N LEU A 81 -4.05 -3.41 19.23
CA LEU A 81 -5.08 -2.59 18.58
C LEU A 81 -6.12 -2.01 19.55
N ASP A 82 -6.10 -2.39 20.83
CA ASP A 82 -7.17 -2.06 21.78
C ASP A 82 -7.28 -0.56 22.04
N GLU A 83 -6.16 0.16 21.98
CA GLU A 83 -6.11 1.63 22.09
C GLU A 83 -6.14 2.32 20.72
N LEU A 84 -5.55 1.70 19.69
CA LEU A 84 -5.42 2.30 18.36
C LEU A 84 -6.75 2.34 17.60
N ALA A 85 -7.49 1.23 17.56
CA ALA A 85 -8.73 1.15 16.77
C ALA A 85 -9.82 2.13 17.25
N PRO A 86 -10.09 2.29 18.57
CA PRO A 86 -11.02 3.32 19.04
C PRO A 86 -10.55 4.74 18.67
N LYS A 87 -9.24 5.01 18.75
CA LYS A 87 -8.69 6.33 18.42
C LYS A 87 -8.89 6.66 16.94
N TRP A 88 -8.50 5.75 16.04
CA TRP A 88 -8.69 5.95 14.60
C TRP A 88 -10.15 6.16 14.22
N ASN A 89 -11.05 5.40 14.85
CA ASN A 89 -12.48 5.57 14.64
C ASN A 89 -12.98 6.94 15.14
N ALA A 90 -12.56 7.38 16.32
CA ALA A 90 -12.93 8.68 16.88
C ALA A 90 -12.39 9.87 16.05
N GLU A 91 -11.21 9.70 15.45
CA GLU A 91 -10.56 10.69 14.59
C GLU A 91 -11.02 10.61 13.11
N ASN A 92 -11.98 9.73 12.79
CA ASN A 92 -12.56 9.53 11.45
C ASN A 92 -11.54 9.14 10.37
N TYR A 93 -10.57 8.30 10.73
CA TYR A 93 -9.76 7.59 9.73
C TYR A 93 -10.69 6.72 8.86
N ASN A 94 -10.34 6.50 7.59
CA ASN A 94 -11.16 5.66 6.72
C ASN A 94 -10.91 4.17 6.91
N CYS A 95 -9.65 3.80 7.17
CA CYS A 95 -9.18 2.44 7.37
C CYS A 95 -7.75 2.47 7.94
N ALA A 96 -7.23 1.30 8.32
CA ALA A 96 -5.83 1.10 8.67
C ALA A 96 -5.19 -0.02 7.83
N THR A 97 -3.90 0.14 7.54
CA THR A 97 -3.05 -0.98 7.11
C THR A 97 -2.14 -1.38 8.26
N ILE A 98 -1.80 -2.67 8.35
CA ILE A 98 -0.97 -3.16 9.45
C ILE A 98 0.13 -4.11 9.00
N HIS A 99 1.30 -3.94 9.59
CA HIS A 99 2.27 -5.01 9.73
C HIS A 99 1.83 -5.94 10.86
N LEU A 100 1.54 -7.20 10.56
CA LEU A 100 1.09 -8.17 11.57
C LEU A 100 2.20 -9.17 11.89
N GLY A 101 2.60 -9.25 13.15
CA GLY A 101 3.66 -10.11 13.65
C GLY A 101 5.04 -9.82 13.05
N TRP A 102 6.01 -10.66 13.42
CA TRP A 102 7.42 -10.59 13.04
C TRP A 102 7.79 -11.57 11.91
N GLY A 103 6.91 -12.51 11.59
CA GLY A 103 7.10 -13.53 10.55
C GLY A 103 7.81 -14.79 11.03
N ILE A 104 8.07 -14.92 12.33
CA ILE A 104 8.71 -16.09 12.96
C ILE A 104 7.74 -16.88 13.86
N GLU A 105 6.48 -16.47 13.89
CA GLU A 105 5.41 -17.10 14.64
C GLU A 105 5.05 -18.49 14.09
N SER A 106 4.62 -19.39 15.00
CA SER A 106 3.96 -20.64 14.62
C SER A 106 2.62 -20.36 13.95
N ASP A 107 2.09 -21.33 13.21
CA ASP A 107 0.79 -21.16 12.54
C ASP A 107 -0.34 -20.92 13.57
N GLU A 108 -0.27 -21.51 14.76
CA GLU A 108 -1.25 -21.27 15.82
C GLU A 108 -1.23 -19.81 16.30
N LYS A 109 -0.04 -19.22 16.45
CA LYS A 109 0.09 -17.82 16.87
C LYS A 109 -0.32 -16.86 15.76
N VAL A 110 -0.01 -17.20 14.50
CA VAL A 110 -0.53 -16.46 13.33
C VAL A 110 -2.06 -16.47 13.32
N ASP A 111 -2.66 -17.64 13.52
CA ASP A 111 -4.11 -17.81 13.54
C ASP A 111 -4.77 -17.02 14.70
N GLU A 112 -4.11 -16.92 15.86
CA GLU A 112 -4.54 -16.06 16.98
C GLU A 112 -4.54 -14.57 16.60
N LEU A 113 -3.44 -14.08 16.02
CA LEU A 113 -3.29 -12.69 15.60
C LEU A 113 -4.32 -12.31 14.52
N VAL A 114 -4.57 -13.19 13.56
CA VAL A 114 -5.53 -12.94 12.48
C VAL A 114 -6.96 -12.90 13.01
N LYS A 115 -7.33 -13.80 13.93
CA LYS A 115 -8.64 -13.75 14.62
C LYS A 115 -8.82 -12.44 15.36
N TYR A 116 -7.80 -12.00 16.10
CA TYR A 116 -7.83 -10.72 16.80
C TYR A 116 -8.09 -9.54 15.85
N VAL A 117 -7.39 -9.47 14.71
CA VAL A 117 -7.62 -8.42 13.71
C VAL A 117 -9.05 -8.45 13.15
N LEU A 118 -9.58 -9.64 12.85
CA LEU A 118 -10.96 -9.80 12.38
C LEU A 118 -11.99 -9.34 13.43
N GLU A 119 -11.78 -9.69 14.70
CA GLU A 119 -12.62 -9.29 15.81
C GLU A 119 -12.61 -7.78 16.03
N ILE A 120 -11.43 -7.15 16.04
CA ILE A 120 -11.29 -5.69 16.21
C ILE A 120 -11.91 -4.93 15.04
N SER A 121 -11.59 -5.33 13.81
CA SER A 121 -12.14 -4.74 12.58
C SER A 121 -13.67 -4.77 12.60
N SER A 122 -14.27 -5.91 12.99
CA SER A 122 -15.72 -6.02 13.10
C SER A 122 -16.31 -5.28 14.30
N LYS A 123 -15.64 -5.27 15.45
CA LYS A 123 -16.13 -4.63 16.69
C LYS A 123 -16.28 -3.12 16.52
N PHE A 124 -15.35 -2.49 15.80
CA PHE A 124 -15.36 -1.04 15.59
C PHE A 124 -15.96 -0.62 14.23
N ASP A 125 -16.42 -1.59 13.43
CA ASP A 125 -16.84 -1.37 12.04
C ASP A 125 -15.81 -0.57 11.22
N PHE A 126 -14.53 -0.90 11.41
CA PHE A 126 -13.41 -0.14 10.88
C PHE A 126 -12.49 -1.07 10.07
N PRO A 127 -12.33 -0.86 8.75
CA PRO A 127 -11.52 -1.76 7.93
C PRO A 127 -10.04 -1.74 8.33
N ILE A 128 -9.50 -2.91 8.65
CA ILE A 128 -8.08 -3.13 8.94
C ILE A 128 -7.53 -4.14 7.94
N TYR A 129 -6.49 -3.75 7.20
CA TYR A 129 -5.94 -4.56 6.11
C TYR A 129 -4.52 -5.03 6.44
N ILE A 130 -4.29 -6.34 6.38
CA ILE A 130 -2.97 -6.92 6.67
C ILE A 130 -2.07 -6.68 5.46
N GLU A 131 -0.89 -6.10 5.67
CA GLU A 131 0.03 -5.81 4.58
C GLU A 131 0.84 -7.04 4.15
N THR A 132 1.06 -7.18 2.84
CA THR A 132 2.08 -8.09 2.30
C THR A 132 3.47 -7.48 2.50
N HIS A 133 4.19 -7.88 3.55
CA HIS A 133 5.44 -7.23 3.93
C HIS A 133 6.47 -8.23 4.47
N ARG A 134 7.76 -8.01 4.17
CA ARG A 134 8.86 -8.83 4.72
C ARG A 134 8.99 -8.63 6.23
N ALA A 135 9.50 -9.59 7.01
CA ALA A 135 9.53 -9.45 8.48
C ALA A 135 8.13 -9.23 9.10
N THR A 136 7.12 -9.87 8.53
CA THR A 136 5.76 -10.02 9.08
C THR A 136 5.25 -11.43 8.75
N ILE A 137 4.08 -11.80 9.28
CA ILE A 137 3.47 -13.11 8.98
C ILE A 137 3.21 -13.34 7.48
N THR A 138 3.13 -12.27 6.67
CA THR A 138 2.88 -12.35 5.23
C THR A 138 4.16 -12.37 4.39
N GLN A 139 5.33 -12.50 5.02
CA GLN A 139 6.61 -12.47 4.31
C GLN A 139 6.81 -13.63 3.34
N ASP A 140 6.12 -14.76 3.54
CA ASP A 140 6.19 -15.97 2.73
C ASP A 140 4.93 -16.10 1.85
N ILE A 141 5.11 -16.33 0.54
CA ILE A 141 4.00 -16.33 -0.42
C ILE A 141 3.08 -17.53 -0.17
N PHE A 142 3.66 -18.70 0.08
CA PHE A 142 2.90 -19.94 0.28
C PHE A 142 2.07 -19.87 1.55
N ARG A 143 2.69 -19.49 2.69
CA ARG A 143 1.98 -19.33 3.98
C ARG A 143 0.87 -18.29 3.88
N THR A 144 1.09 -17.19 3.16
CA THR A 144 0.05 -16.16 2.98
C THR A 144 -1.12 -16.68 2.14
N VAL A 145 -0.86 -17.47 1.08
CA VAL A 145 -1.94 -18.10 0.30
C VAL A 145 -2.69 -19.14 1.14
N GLU A 146 -2.00 -19.99 1.91
CA GLU A 146 -2.66 -20.95 2.82
C GLU A 146 -3.49 -20.24 3.90
N LEU A 147 -3.03 -19.08 4.38
CA LEU A 147 -3.78 -18.27 5.33
C LEU A 147 -5.16 -17.87 4.78
N THR A 148 -5.26 -17.55 3.47
CA THR A 148 -6.57 -17.22 2.86
C THR A 148 -7.55 -18.38 2.82
N LYS A 149 -7.07 -19.63 2.94
CA LYS A 149 -7.93 -20.82 3.03
C LYS A 149 -8.48 -21.00 4.44
N ARG A 150 -7.64 -20.72 5.46
CA ARG A 150 -8.04 -20.77 6.88
C ARG A 150 -8.93 -19.60 7.28
N PHE A 151 -8.66 -18.41 6.72
CA PHE A 151 -9.39 -17.17 6.98
C PHE A 151 -9.79 -16.49 5.67
N PRO A 152 -10.85 -16.97 4.99
CA PRO A 152 -11.32 -16.36 3.74
C PRO A 152 -11.77 -14.90 3.89
N GLU A 153 -12.07 -14.46 5.13
CA GLU A 153 -12.52 -13.11 5.48
C GLU A 153 -11.44 -12.04 5.51
N ILE A 154 -10.16 -12.40 5.58
CA ILE A 154 -9.08 -11.41 5.63
C ILE A 154 -9.03 -10.60 4.35
N ARG A 155 -8.57 -9.35 4.48
CA ARG A 155 -8.33 -8.42 3.38
C ARG A 155 -6.93 -7.86 3.53
N PHE A 156 -6.32 -7.55 2.39
CA PHE A 156 -4.91 -7.18 2.34
C PHE A 156 -4.69 -5.74 1.92
N ASN A 157 -3.64 -5.15 2.50
CA ASN A 157 -2.88 -4.10 1.86
C ASN A 157 -1.85 -4.77 0.93
N GLY A 158 -1.99 -4.58 -0.37
CA GLY A 158 -1.05 -5.12 -1.35
C GLY A 158 0.16 -4.21 -1.53
N ASP A 159 1.27 -4.53 -0.85
CA ASP A 159 2.61 -4.06 -1.19
C ASP A 159 3.42 -5.20 -1.80
N PHE A 160 3.34 -5.33 -3.12
CA PHE A 160 4.01 -6.44 -3.81
C PHE A 160 5.52 -6.25 -3.93
N SER A 161 6.08 -5.08 -3.59
CA SER A 161 7.51 -4.85 -3.67
C SER A 161 8.28 -5.79 -2.73
N HIS A 162 7.72 -6.08 -1.55
CA HIS A 162 8.33 -6.96 -0.56
C HIS A 162 8.50 -8.40 -1.06
N TRP A 163 7.52 -8.92 -1.80
CA TRP A 163 7.64 -10.23 -2.44
C TRP A 163 8.47 -10.18 -3.71
N TYR A 164 8.31 -9.13 -4.52
CA TYR A 164 9.03 -8.99 -5.78
C TYR A 164 10.54 -9.04 -5.60
N THR A 165 11.05 -8.22 -4.67
CA THR A 165 12.47 -8.18 -4.33
C THR A 165 12.85 -9.28 -3.34
N GLY A 166 12.08 -9.46 -2.25
CA GLY A 166 12.48 -10.32 -1.13
C GLY A 166 12.44 -11.83 -1.42
N GLN A 167 11.66 -12.27 -2.41
CA GLN A 167 11.57 -13.68 -2.82
C GLN A 167 12.00 -13.90 -4.27
N GLU A 168 12.76 -12.96 -4.84
CA GLU A 168 13.27 -13.03 -6.22
C GLU A 168 12.15 -13.45 -7.20
N MET A 169 11.03 -12.73 -7.16
CA MET A 169 9.76 -13.22 -7.72
C MET A 169 9.85 -13.52 -9.23
N VAL A 170 10.78 -12.90 -9.96
CA VAL A 170 11.01 -13.20 -11.39
C VAL A 170 11.59 -14.60 -11.62
N TYR A 171 12.46 -15.07 -10.72
CA TYR A 171 13.15 -16.35 -10.88
C TYR A 171 12.18 -17.54 -10.79
N GLY A 172 12.28 -18.50 -11.72
CA GLY A 172 11.35 -19.64 -11.80
C GLY A 172 10.01 -19.35 -12.48
N GLY A 173 9.86 -18.17 -13.11
CA GLY A 173 8.70 -17.83 -13.95
C GLY A 173 7.63 -17.04 -13.20
N ILE A 174 7.61 -15.72 -13.42
CA ILE A 174 6.71 -14.82 -12.70
C ILE A 174 5.23 -15.14 -12.90
N GLU A 175 4.79 -15.52 -14.11
CA GLU A 175 3.39 -15.80 -14.39
C GLU A 175 2.82 -16.96 -13.55
N ASN A 176 3.65 -17.98 -13.25
CA ASN A 176 3.26 -19.08 -12.36
C ASN A 176 2.99 -18.55 -10.94
N LYS A 177 3.87 -17.67 -10.45
CA LYS A 177 3.71 -17.04 -9.13
C LYS A 177 2.50 -16.11 -9.11
N LEU A 178 2.27 -15.29 -10.15
CA LEU A 178 1.09 -14.43 -10.26
C LEU A 178 -0.21 -15.23 -10.24
N ASN A 179 -0.24 -16.38 -10.93
CA ASN A 179 -1.40 -17.27 -10.90
C ASN A 179 -1.58 -17.92 -9.53
N PHE A 180 -0.50 -18.32 -8.87
CA PHE A 180 -0.55 -18.89 -7.53
C PHE A 180 -1.08 -17.90 -6.48
N ILE A 181 -0.68 -16.62 -6.56
CA ILE A 181 -1.14 -15.58 -5.61
C ILE A 181 -2.45 -14.90 -6.00
N GLN A 182 -3.19 -15.40 -6.99
CA GLN A 182 -4.49 -14.85 -7.36
C GLN A 182 -5.47 -14.72 -6.17
N PRO A 183 -5.52 -15.65 -5.20
CA PRO A 183 -6.36 -15.49 -4.00
C PRO A 183 -6.03 -14.25 -3.15
N ILE A 184 -4.79 -13.73 -3.25
CA ILE A 184 -4.35 -12.49 -2.60
C ILE A 184 -4.91 -11.29 -3.36
N PHE A 185 -4.71 -11.24 -4.68
CA PHE A 185 -5.24 -10.16 -5.54
C PHE A 185 -6.75 -9.98 -5.37
N ASP A 186 -7.50 -11.08 -5.29
CA ASP A 186 -8.95 -11.06 -5.09
C ASP A 186 -9.38 -10.44 -3.73
N ARG A 187 -8.44 -10.35 -2.76
CA ARG A 187 -8.65 -9.87 -1.38
C ARG A 187 -7.95 -8.55 -1.07
N VAL A 188 -7.25 -7.94 -2.02
CA VAL A 188 -6.65 -6.61 -1.84
C VAL A 188 -7.74 -5.54 -1.77
N ARG A 189 -7.72 -4.71 -0.73
CA ARG A 189 -8.65 -3.57 -0.54
C ARG A 189 -7.94 -2.24 -0.24
N PHE A 190 -6.62 -2.28 -0.18
CA PHE A 190 -5.72 -1.14 -0.09
C PHE A 190 -4.42 -1.51 -0.79
N MET A 191 -3.69 -0.57 -1.36
CA MET A 191 -2.37 -0.83 -1.93
C MET A 191 -1.35 0.21 -1.53
N HIS A 192 -0.14 -0.26 -1.19
CA HIS A 192 1.06 0.56 -1.21
C HIS A 192 1.73 0.46 -2.58
N GLY A 193 1.90 1.62 -3.20
CA GLY A 193 2.51 1.80 -4.50
C GLY A 193 4.00 1.96 -4.41
N ARG A 194 4.73 0.87 -4.59
CA ARG A 194 6.19 0.87 -4.74
C ARG A 194 6.61 -0.11 -5.84
N ILE A 195 7.49 0.33 -6.73
CA ILE A 195 8.12 -0.51 -7.75
C ILE A 195 9.58 -0.75 -7.34
N GLY A 196 9.92 -2.03 -7.21
CA GLY A 196 11.28 -2.51 -7.04
C GLY A 196 11.77 -3.31 -8.24
N ASN A 197 13.03 -3.73 -8.18
CA ASN A 197 13.59 -4.78 -9.03
C ASN A 197 14.02 -5.98 -8.15
N PRO A 198 14.50 -7.11 -8.73
CA PRO A 198 14.88 -8.28 -7.92
C PRO A 198 15.98 -8.03 -6.87
N GLY A 199 16.79 -6.98 -7.02
CA GLY A 199 17.86 -6.65 -6.07
C GLY A 199 17.61 -5.41 -5.21
N SER A 200 16.51 -4.68 -5.42
CA SER A 200 16.27 -3.39 -4.77
C SER A 200 14.78 -3.10 -4.63
N ILE A 201 14.34 -2.82 -3.41
CA ILE A 201 12.92 -2.68 -3.07
C ILE A 201 12.25 -1.47 -3.71
N GLN A 202 13.05 -0.45 -4.02
CA GLN A 202 12.60 0.80 -4.63
C GLN A 202 13.64 1.24 -5.66
N VAL A 203 13.17 1.55 -6.85
CA VAL A 203 14.03 1.98 -7.96
C VAL A 203 13.39 3.16 -8.69
N ASP A 204 14.21 4.02 -9.28
CA ASP A 204 13.71 5.11 -10.12
C ASP A 204 13.04 4.54 -11.39
N VAL A 205 11.77 4.84 -11.59
CA VAL A 205 11.01 4.41 -12.78
C VAL A 205 11.29 5.37 -13.92
N LYS A 206 11.74 4.83 -15.05
CA LYS A 206 12.07 5.58 -16.26
C LYS A 206 11.35 4.93 -17.42
N ASN A 207 10.39 5.63 -18.00
CA ASN A 207 9.69 5.19 -19.21
C ASN A 207 10.74 4.72 -20.24
N ASP A 208 10.47 3.58 -20.87
CA ASP A 208 11.29 2.90 -21.88
C ASP A 208 12.56 2.17 -21.42
N ILE A 209 13.15 2.49 -20.27
CA ILE A 209 14.42 1.86 -19.84
C ILE A 209 14.16 0.58 -19.03
N ASN A 210 13.19 0.62 -18.12
CA ASN A 210 13.03 -0.43 -17.12
C ASN A 210 11.65 -1.09 -17.13
N LEU A 211 11.10 -1.20 -18.34
CA LEU A 211 9.74 -1.65 -18.61
C LEU A 211 9.41 -3.04 -18.05
N GLU A 212 10.37 -3.95 -17.90
CA GLU A 212 10.08 -5.33 -17.50
C GLU A 212 9.46 -5.39 -16.09
N TYR A 213 10.16 -4.90 -15.06
CA TYR A 213 9.61 -4.93 -13.71
C TYR A 213 8.42 -3.97 -13.57
N VAL A 214 8.43 -2.81 -14.22
CA VAL A 214 7.28 -1.89 -14.22
C VAL A 214 6.02 -2.60 -14.73
N ASN A 215 6.13 -3.36 -15.83
CA ASN A 215 5.02 -4.14 -16.38
C ASN A 215 4.56 -5.26 -15.43
N HIS A 216 5.47 -5.88 -14.67
CA HIS A 216 5.08 -6.84 -13.64
C HIS A 216 4.25 -6.21 -12.53
N PHE A 217 4.64 -5.04 -12.01
CA PHE A 217 3.83 -4.31 -11.04
C PHE A 217 2.49 -3.86 -11.62
N LYS A 218 2.46 -3.34 -12.85
CA LYS A 218 1.21 -3.01 -13.55
C LYS A 218 0.26 -4.20 -13.66
N LYS A 219 0.78 -5.41 -13.92
CA LYS A 219 -0.01 -6.66 -13.92
C LYS A 219 -0.57 -6.99 -12.53
N MET A 220 0.24 -6.89 -11.47
CA MET A 220 -0.19 -7.16 -10.09
C MET A 220 -1.27 -6.18 -9.62
N TRP A 221 -1.08 -4.89 -9.89
CA TRP A 221 -2.06 -3.84 -9.55
C TRP A 221 -3.36 -4.03 -10.33
N LYS A 222 -3.30 -4.29 -11.65
CA LYS A 222 -4.50 -4.57 -12.46
C LYS A 222 -5.26 -5.79 -11.95
N ARG A 223 -4.58 -6.90 -11.64
CA ARG A 223 -5.23 -8.10 -11.08
C ARG A 223 -5.90 -7.81 -9.72
N SER A 224 -5.28 -6.97 -8.89
CA SER A 224 -5.85 -6.55 -7.61
C SER A 224 -7.09 -5.66 -7.80
N PHE A 225 -7.06 -4.73 -8.75
CA PHE A 225 -8.21 -3.91 -9.11
C PHE A 225 -9.38 -4.75 -9.63
N ILE A 226 -9.12 -5.72 -10.51
CA ILE A 226 -10.14 -6.68 -10.98
C ILE A 226 -10.71 -7.46 -9.80
N GLY A 227 -9.85 -7.93 -8.88
CA GLY A 227 -10.24 -8.61 -7.65
C GLY A 227 -11.19 -7.80 -6.77
N PHE A 228 -10.89 -6.51 -6.58
CA PHE A 228 -11.76 -5.56 -5.90
C PHE A 228 -13.10 -5.40 -6.65
N LEU A 229 -13.07 -5.06 -7.94
CA LEU A 229 -14.24 -4.76 -8.76
C LEU A 229 -15.25 -5.93 -8.84
N LYS A 230 -14.78 -7.18 -8.82
CA LYS A 230 -15.66 -8.37 -8.81
C LYS A 230 -16.61 -8.45 -7.61
N THR A 231 -16.27 -7.79 -6.51
CA THR A 231 -17.03 -7.89 -5.23
C THR A 231 -17.40 -6.54 -4.65
N ALA A 232 -17.04 -5.44 -5.30
CA ALA A 232 -17.30 -4.09 -4.84
C ALA A 232 -18.80 -3.74 -4.99
N GLU A 233 -19.35 -3.11 -3.97
CA GLU A 233 -20.71 -2.58 -3.96
C GLU A 233 -20.74 -1.08 -4.31
N PRO A 234 -21.90 -0.50 -4.66
CA PRO A 234 -22.00 0.94 -4.86
C PRO A 234 -21.47 1.74 -3.67
N GLY A 235 -20.67 2.76 -3.96
CA GLY A 235 -19.96 3.59 -2.97
C GLY A 235 -18.63 2.99 -2.46
N ASP A 236 -18.30 1.74 -2.78
CA ASP A 236 -17.01 1.18 -2.41
C ASP A 236 -15.88 1.87 -3.19
N TYR A 237 -14.76 2.05 -2.52
CA TYR A 237 -13.53 2.50 -3.16
C TYR A 237 -12.34 1.68 -2.69
N ILE A 238 -11.34 1.58 -3.54
CA ILE A 238 -10.01 1.07 -3.18
C ILE A 238 -9.03 2.23 -3.06
N CYS A 239 -8.28 2.27 -1.96
CA CYS A 239 -7.20 3.24 -1.79
C CYS A 239 -5.92 2.69 -2.42
N PHE A 240 -5.27 3.51 -3.23
CA PHE A 240 -3.93 3.27 -3.71
C PHE A 240 -3.02 4.39 -3.22
N THR A 241 -2.15 4.07 -2.28
CA THR A 241 -1.27 5.02 -1.60
C THR A 241 0.13 4.90 -2.15
N VAL A 242 0.65 5.94 -2.79
CA VAL A 242 2.05 5.93 -3.24
C VAL A 242 2.96 6.06 -2.01
N GLU A 243 3.86 5.09 -1.84
CA GLU A 243 4.75 5.01 -0.67
C GLU A 243 6.20 4.80 -1.10
N LEU A 244 6.91 5.91 -1.31
CA LEU A 244 8.32 5.92 -1.70
C LEU A 244 9.18 6.44 -0.54
N LEU A 245 9.94 5.55 0.09
CA LEU A 245 10.63 5.84 1.35
C LEU A 245 12.09 6.25 1.13
N LYS A 246 12.64 6.99 2.10
CA LYS A 246 13.96 7.63 2.04
C LYS A 246 15.14 6.66 2.10
N ALA A 247 16.29 7.09 1.61
CA ALA A 247 17.50 6.27 1.54
C ALA A 247 18.10 5.91 2.91
N GLU A 248 17.92 6.76 3.93
CA GLU A 248 18.48 6.55 5.28
C GLU A 248 17.95 5.28 5.95
N ILE A 249 16.77 4.81 5.52
CA ILE A 249 16.17 3.55 5.97
C ILE A 249 16.25 2.44 4.91
N PHE A 250 17.16 2.58 3.95
CA PHE A 250 17.52 1.59 2.93
C PHE A 250 16.41 1.22 1.93
N TYR A 251 15.45 2.13 1.72
CA TYR A 251 14.44 1.96 0.67
C TYR A 251 14.90 2.56 -0.65
N ALA A 252 15.00 3.88 -0.74
CA ALA A 252 15.55 4.52 -1.93
C ALA A 252 17.02 4.12 -2.11
N ARG A 253 17.40 3.72 -3.33
CA ARG A 253 18.80 3.53 -3.68
C ARG A 253 19.52 4.86 -3.73
N THR A 254 20.79 4.86 -3.34
CA THR A 254 21.70 5.96 -3.66
C THR A 254 22.62 5.58 -4.81
N ILE A 255 22.94 6.56 -5.64
CA ILE A 255 23.96 6.46 -6.69
C ILE A 255 24.84 7.72 -6.65
N PRO A 256 26.10 7.63 -7.10
CA PRO A 256 26.94 8.81 -7.22
C PRO A 256 26.41 9.70 -8.35
N ASN A 257 26.25 10.99 -8.07
CA ASN A 257 25.91 11.98 -9.08
C ASN A 257 27.13 12.34 -9.96
N GLY A 258 26.95 13.29 -10.89
CA GLY A 258 28.03 13.72 -11.79
C GLY A 258 29.27 14.30 -11.10
N SER A 259 29.18 14.65 -9.81
CA SER A 259 30.31 15.09 -8.97
C SER A 259 30.84 14.00 -8.03
N GLY A 260 30.33 12.76 -8.13
CA GLY A 260 30.72 11.64 -7.29
C GLY A 260 30.10 11.64 -5.88
N ILE A 261 29.13 12.52 -5.62
CA ILE A 261 28.42 12.59 -4.33
C ILE A 261 27.23 11.64 -4.38
N GLU A 262 27.13 10.75 -3.40
CA GLU A 262 25.97 9.85 -3.23
C GLU A 262 24.70 10.66 -3.01
N GLN A 263 23.65 10.31 -3.76
CA GLN A 263 22.32 10.91 -3.63
C GLN A 263 21.27 9.87 -4.02
N GLU A 264 20.00 10.07 -3.62
CA GLU A 264 18.90 9.21 -4.08
C GLU A 264 18.88 9.11 -5.62
N GLU A 265 18.62 7.90 -6.14
CA GLU A 265 18.61 7.61 -7.57
C GLU A 265 17.59 8.45 -8.36
N GLY A 266 16.47 8.79 -7.72
CA GLY A 266 15.37 9.53 -8.31
C GLY A 266 14.76 10.54 -7.36
N ASP A 267 14.00 11.49 -7.90
CA ASP A 267 13.18 12.40 -7.10
C ASP A 267 11.88 11.69 -6.70
N ARG A 268 11.78 11.26 -5.43
CA ARG A 268 10.60 10.57 -4.88
C ARG A 268 9.30 11.30 -5.15
N TRP A 269 9.29 12.64 -5.17
CA TRP A 269 8.09 13.40 -5.47
C TRP A 269 7.68 13.29 -6.95
N GLN A 270 8.63 13.41 -7.87
CA GLN A 270 8.34 13.25 -9.30
C GLN A 270 7.92 11.82 -9.63
N GLN A 271 8.56 10.84 -8.98
CA GLN A 271 8.14 9.44 -9.05
C GLN A 271 6.71 9.26 -8.54
N ALA A 272 6.32 9.91 -7.45
CA ALA A 272 4.96 9.83 -6.95
C ALA A 272 3.92 10.39 -7.92
N LEU A 273 4.24 11.49 -8.62
CA LEU A 273 3.38 12.04 -9.69
C LEU A 273 3.27 11.07 -10.88
N LEU A 274 4.38 10.50 -11.33
CA LEU A 274 4.39 9.48 -12.40
C LEU A 274 3.56 8.25 -12.02
N TYR A 275 3.64 7.82 -10.77
CA TYR A 275 2.87 6.66 -10.31
C TYR A 275 1.37 6.90 -10.44
N LYS A 276 0.87 8.12 -10.20
CA LYS A 276 -0.55 8.44 -10.41
C LYS A 276 -1.00 8.09 -11.83
N GLU A 277 -0.22 8.48 -12.84
CA GLU A 277 -0.53 8.19 -14.25
C GLU A 277 -0.57 6.68 -14.52
N ILE A 278 0.40 5.93 -14.00
CA ILE A 278 0.47 4.47 -14.13
C ILE A 278 -0.72 3.80 -13.44
N ILE A 279 -1.07 4.25 -12.24
CA ILE A 279 -2.19 3.74 -11.44
C ILE A 279 -3.51 3.96 -12.18
N GLU A 280 -3.75 5.18 -12.69
CA GLU A 280 -4.95 5.52 -13.45
C GLU A 280 -5.06 4.69 -14.73
N GLU A 281 -3.95 4.43 -15.42
CA GLU A 281 -3.90 3.53 -16.57
C GLU A 281 -4.29 2.10 -16.18
N CYS A 282 -3.68 1.55 -15.11
CA CYS A 282 -4.00 0.21 -14.59
C CYS A 282 -5.48 0.09 -14.20
N TRP A 283 -6.04 1.10 -13.53
CA TRP A 283 -7.44 1.14 -13.13
C TRP A 283 -8.38 1.18 -14.34
N ARG A 284 -8.11 2.03 -15.33
CA ARG A 284 -8.88 2.12 -16.57
C ARG A 284 -8.88 0.79 -17.31
N ASN A 285 -7.72 0.13 -17.42
CA ASN A 285 -7.61 -1.18 -18.05
C ASN A 285 -8.36 -2.26 -17.26
N ALA A 286 -8.29 -2.25 -15.92
CA ALA A 286 -9.07 -3.17 -15.08
C ALA A 286 -10.58 -3.01 -15.29
N LYS A 287 -11.09 -1.77 -15.36
CA LYS A 287 -12.51 -1.51 -15.64
C LYS A 287 -12.97 -1.93 -17.03
N GLN A 288 -12.07 -1.98 -18.02
CA GLN A 288 -12.40 -2.44 -19.38
C GLN A 288 -12.49 -3.97 -19.47
N GLU A 289 -11.88 -4.69 -18.53
CA GLU A 289 -11.90 -6.17 -18.45
C GLU A 289 -13.04 -6.71 -17.58
N MET A 290 -13.79 -5.84 -16.91
CA MET A 290 -14.97 -6.15 -16.08
C MET A 290 -16.26 -5.96 -16.85
#